data_AF-A0A7X6PW96-F1
#
_entry.id   AF-A0A7X6PW96-F1
#
_cell.length_a   1.000
_cell.length_b   1.000
_cell.length_c   1.000
_cell.angle_alpha   90.00
_cell.angle_beta   90.00
_cell.angle_gamma   90.00
#
_symmetry.space_group_name_H-M   'P 1'
#
loop_
_entity.id
_entity.type
_entity.pdbx_description
1 polymer ?
#
loop_
_entity_poly.entity_id
_entity_poly.type
_entity_poly.pdbx_seq_one_letter_code
_entity_poly.pdbx_strand_id
1 'polypeptide(L)'
;MTKFLYKNFFIIFIVDVLLIGFSWYFAHLLRFNFAIPDSSLVILQRFIPFVIIIKIIVFYFFNLYEGMWRYTSLADLLSILKAAGIASLVIIFLSFFTHRLGGFSRSIFIIDWVLTLLCVAGSRVVI
;
A
#
# COMPACT_ATOMS: atom_id res chain seq x y z
N MET A 1 -27.22 16.94 -2.77
CA MET A 1 -26.31 16.46 -3.84
C MET A 1 -25.03 15.80 -3.30
N THR A 2 -24.99 15.35 -2.04
CA THR A 2 -23.79 14.85 -1.33
C THR A 2 -23.67 13.31 -1.29
N LYS A 3 -24.74 12.55 -1.56
CA LYS A 3 -24.72 11.08 -1.44
C LYS A 3 -23.90 10.35 -2.51
N PHE A 4 -23.74 10.92 -3.71
CA PHE A 4 -22.96 10.28 -4.79
C PHE A 4 -21.44 10.32 -4.54
N LEU A 5 -20.94 11.37 -3.86
CA LEU A 5 -19.52 11.51 -3.53
C LEU A 5 -19.04 10.41 -2.56
N TYR A 6 -19.86 10.03 -1.57
CA TYR A 6 -19.51 9.00 -0.59
C TYR A 6 -19.50 7.57 -1.17
N LYS A 7 -20.36 7.27 -2.16
CA LYS A 7 -20.43 5.92 -2.72
C LYS A 7 -19.15 5.57 -3.49
N ASN A 8 -18.64 6.54 -4.25
CA ASN A 8 -17.41 6.36 -5.04
C ASN A 8 -16.18 6.33 -4.13
N PHE A 9 -16.14 7.20 -3.11
CA PHE A 9 -15.11 7.15 -2.07
C PHE A 9 -15.00 5.75 -1.44
N PHE A 10 -16.12 5.14 -1.08
CA PHE A 10 -16.11 3.81 -0.45
C PHE A 10 -15.61 2.71 -1.40
N ILE A 11 -15.98 2.78 -2.69
CA ILE A 11 -15.49 1.84 -3.70
C ILE A 11 -13.98 1.97 -3.85
N ILE A 12 -13.48 3.20 -3.99
CA ILE A 12 -12.05 3.49 -4.15
C ILE A 12 -11.27 3.06 -2.92
N PHE A 13 -11.79 3.34 -1.72
CA PHE A 13 -11.20 2.91 -0.46
C PHE A 13 -11.08 1.38 -0.39
N ILE A 14 -12.13 0.65 -0.73
CA ILE A 14 -12.09 -0.83 -0.77
C ILE A 14 -11.08 -1.33 -1.80
N VAL A 15 -11.06 -0.72 -2.98
CA VAL A 15 -10.09 -1.08 -4.04
C VAL A 15 -8.67 -0.85 -3.54
N ASP A 16 -8.38 0.30 -2.93
CA ASP A 16 -7.05 0.62 -2.39
C ASP A 16 -6.65 -0.38 -1.27
N VAL A 17 -7.58 -0.73 -0.36
CA VAL A 17 -7.34 -1.76 0.68
C VAL A 17 -6.97 -3.11 0.06
N LEU A 18 -7.74 -3.56 -0.94
CA LEU A 18 -7.51 -4.83 -1.62
C LEU A 18 -6.19 -4.83 -2.39
N LEU A 19 -5.88 -3.74 -3.09
CA LEU A 19 -4.62 -3.58 -3.83
C LEU A 19 -3.41 -3.55 -2.90
N ILE A 20 -3.51 -2.89 -1.75
CA ILE A 20 -2.43 -2.87 -0.75
C ILE A 20 -2.19 -4.27 -0.18
N GLY A 21 -3.26 -4.98 0.18
CA GLY A 21 -3.15 -6.37 0.67
C GLY A 21 -2.57 -7.30 -0.39
N PHE A 22 -3.02 -7.16 -1.64
CA PHE A 22 -2.52 -7.92 -2.78
C PHE A 22 -1.03 -7.63 -3.03
N SER A 23 -0.62 -6.36 -3.06
CA SER A 23 0.78 -5.94 -3.20
C SER A 23 1.69 -6.60 -2.16
N TRP A 24 1.28 -6.55 -0.88
CA TRP A 24 2.07 -7.12 0.21
C TRP A 24 2.23 -8.65 0.10
N TYR A 25 1.13 -9.34 -0.23
CA TYR A 25 1.15 -10.78 -0.44
C TYR A 25 2.01 -11.16 -1.64
N PHE A 26 1.82 -10.47 -2.77
CA PHE A 26 2.55 -10.72 -4.01
C PHE A 26 4.05 -10.41 -3.87
N ALA A 27 4.42 -9.41 -3.07
CA ALA A 27 5.81 -9.10 -2.75
C ALA A 27 6.53 -10.26 -2.05
N HIS A 28 5.85 -10.94 -1.10
CA HIS A 28 6.42 -12.14 -0.46
C HIS A 28 6.52 -13.30 -1.45
N LEU A 29 5.50 -13.45 -2.29
CA LEU A 29 5.43 -14.51 -3.28
C LEU A 29 6.57 -14.41 -4.31
N LEU A 30 6.83 -13.20 -4.83
CA LEU A 30 7.96 -12.91 -5.70
C LEU A 30 9.30 -13.09 -4.97
N ARG A 31 9.40 -12.65 -3.71
CA ARG A 31 10.65 -12.72 -2.94
C ARG A 31 11.11 -14.15 -2.69
N PHE A 32 10.17 -15.06 -2.45
CA PHE A 32 10.43 -16.45 -2.10
C PHE A 32 10.27 -17.41 -3.29
N ASN A 33 10.25 -16.90 -4.54
CA ASN A 33 10.06 -17.72 -5.75
C ASN A 33 8.85 -18.67 -5.63
N PHE A 34 7.70 -18.16 -5.18
CA PHE A 34 6.47 -18.93 -4.98
C PHE A 34 6.54 -20.02 -3.89
N ALA A 35 7.65 -20.13 -3.15
CA ALA A 35 7.85 -21.10 -2.07
C ALA A 35 8.13 -20.39 -0.73
N ILE A 36 7.06 -19.91 -0.08
CA ILE A 36 7.16 -19.12 1.15
C ILE A 36 7.41 -20.07 2.35
N PRO A 37 8.49 -19.90 3.13
CA PRO A 37 8.73 -20.68 4.33
C PRO A 37 7.72 -20.34 5.44
N ASP A 38 7.36 -21.31 6.28
CA ASP A 38 6.31 -21.16 7.31
C ASP A 38 6.59 -20.01 8.30
N SER A 39 7.86 -19.79 8.64
CA SER A 39 8.29 -18.68 9.47
C SER A 39 7.93 -17.31 8.87
N SER A 40 7.99 -17.18 7.54
CA SER A 40 7.64 -15.95 6.83
C SER A 40 6.13 -15.81 6.60
N LEU A 41 5.38 -16.91 6.51
CA LEU A 41 3.92 -16.87 6.40
C LEU A 41 3.25 -16.31 7.65
N VAL A 42 3.69 -16.74 8.83
CA VAL A 42 3.16 -16.24 10.11
C VAL A 42 3.40 -14.74 10.25
N ILE A 43 4.60 -14.31 9.85
CA ILE A 43 4.99 -12.91 9.83
C ILE A 43 4.15 -12.11 8.84
N LEU A 44 3.97 -12.61 7.61
CA LEU A 44 3.13 -12.01 6.58
C LEU A 44 1.71 -11.76 7.11
N GLN A 45 1.06 -12.78 7.66
CA GLN A 45 -0.32 -12.68 8.15
C GLN A 45 -0.44 -11.69 9.32
N ARG A 46 0.56 -11.67 10.21
CA ARG A 46 0.57 -10.76 11.35
C ARG A 46 0.79 -9.30 10.94
N PHE A 47 1.58 -9.04 9.90
CA PHE A 47 1.93 -7.68 9.46
C PHE A 47 0.97 -7.09 8.42
N ILE A 48 0.22 -7.91 7.67
CA ILE A 48 -0.82 -7.43 6.74
C ILE A 48 -1.70 -6.33 7.34
N PRO A 49 -2.35 -6.50 8.51
CA PRO A 49 -3.24 -5.48 9.04
C PRO A 49 -2.50 -4.18 9.37
N PHE A 50 -1.28 -4.25 9.90
CA PHE A 50 -0.47 -3.07 10.18
C PHE A 50 -0.09 -2.31 8.90
N VAL A 51 0.32 -3.03 7.85
CA VAL A 51 0.68 -2.44 6.55
C VAL A 51 -0.52 -1.72 5.93
N ILE A 52 -1.69 -2.37 5.95
CA ILE A 52 -2.94 -1.79 5.44
C ILE A 52 -3.29 -0.51 6.22
N ILE A 53 -3.30 -0.57 7.56
CA ILE A 53 -3.67 0.57 8.40
C ILE A 53 -2.72 1.76 8.16
N ILE A 54 -1.41 1.51 8.17
CA ILE A 54 -0.41 2.58 7.97
C ILE A 54 -0.56 3.22 6.59
N LYS A 55 -0.67 2.42 5.53
CA LYS A 55 -0.81 2.95 4.16
C LYS A 55 -2.10 3.74 3.98
N ILE A 56 -3.22 3.26 4.53
CA ILE A 56 -4.50 3.98 4.48
C ILE A 56 -4.40 5.32 5.20
N ILE A 57 -3.83 5.35 6.40
CA ILE A 57 -3.64 6.58 7.17
C ILE A 57 -2.80 7.57 6.37
N VAL A 58 -1.68 7.13 5.79
CA VAL A 58 -0.81 8.00 4.99
C VAL A 58 -1.51 8.48 3.72
N PHE A 59 -2.25 7.63 3.02
CA PHE A 59 -3.02 8.03 1.82
C PHE A 59 -4.11 9.04 2.17
N TYR A 60 -4.74 8.88 3.34
CA TYR A 60 -5.70 9.85 3.85
C TYR A 60 -5.04 11.19 4.16
N PHE A 61 -3.88 11.21 4.84
CA PHE A 61 -3.12 12.43 5.12
C PHE A 61 -2.64 13.17 3.87
N PHE A 62 -2.35 12.44 2.80
CA PHE A 62 -1.98 13.02 1.51
C PHE A 62 -3.19 13.46 0.67
N ASN A 63 -4.40 13.43 1.23
CA ASN A 63 -5.65 13.81 0.58
C ASN A 63 -5.86 13.14 -0.80
N LEU A 64 -5.38 11.90 -0.96
CA LEU A 64 -5.55 11.11 -2.20
C LEU A 64 -7.03 10.86 -2.58
N TYR A 65 -7.96 11.21 -1.71
CA TYR A 65 -9.39 10.96 -1.85
C TYR A 65 -10.21 12.23 -2.12
N GLU A 66 -9.65 13.44 -1.96
CA GLU A 66 -10.41 14.69 -2.05
C GLU A 66 -10.54 15.25 -3.49
N GLY A 67 -9.68 14.82 -4.44
CA GLY A 67 -9.54 15.46 -5.77
C GLY A 67 -10.08 14.69 -6.98
N MET A 68 -10.75 13.55 -6.79
CA MET A 68 -10.82 12.50 -7.82
C MET A 68 -11.76 12.73 -9.04
N TRP A 69 -12.37 13.89 -9.22
CA TRP A 69 -13.47 14.05 -10.20
C TRP A 69 -13.24 15.07 -11.32
N ARG A 70 -11.99 15.41 -11.67
CA ARG A 70 -11.83 16.09 -12.97
C ARG A 70 -10.67 15.68 -13.87
N TYR A 71 -9.47 15.40 -13.38
CA TYR A 71 -8.37 14.84 -14.18
C TYR A 71 -7.33 14.29 -13.21
N THR A 72 -6.87 13.04 -13.36
CA THR A 72 -5.68 12.55 -12.62
C THR A 72 -4.50 13.36 -13.12
N SER A 73 -4.15 14.41 -12.39
CA SER A 73 -3.10 15.33 -12.78
C SER A 73 -1.73 14.67 -12.51
N LEU A 74 -0.68 15.14 -13.19
CA LEU A 74 0.71 14.80 -12.81
C LEU A 74 0.98 15.09 -11.32
N ALA A 75 0.29 16.06 -10.73
CA ALA A 75 0.38 16.37 -9.32
C ALA A 75 -0.20 15.27 -8.42
N ASP A 76 -1.27 14.59 -8.83
CA ASP A 76 -1.83 13.44 -8.08
C ASP A 76 -0.87 12.26 -8.10
N LEU A 77 -0.22 12.00 -9.24
CA LEU A 77 0.77 10.94 -9.36
C LEU A 77 1.97 11.18 -8.43
N LEU A 78 2.44 12.43 -8.36
CA LEU A 78 3.50 12.84 -7.43
C LEU A 78 3.06 12.72 -5.96
N SER A 79 1.81 13.03 -5.66
CA SER A 79 1.24 12.84 -4.31
C SER A 79 1.17 11.36 -3.93
N ILE A 80 0.74 10.48 -4.85
CA ILE A 80 0.77 9.01 -4.66
C ILE A 80 2.19 8.52 -4.39
N LEU A 81 3.17 9.00 -5.18
CA LEU A 81 4.57 8.59 -5.02
C LEU A 81 5.13 9.03 -3.66
N LYS A 82 4.87 10.27 -3.24
CA LYS A 82 5.25 10.77 -1.91
C LYS A 82 4.58 9.99 -0.79
N ALA A 83 3.27 9.75 -0.90
CA ALA A 83 2.50 9.03 0.09
C ALA A 83 2.97 7.57 0.22
N ALA A 84 3.17 6.87 -0.89
CA ALA A 84 3.68 5.50 -0.90
C ALA A 84 5.11 5.42 -0.33
N GLY A 85 5.97 6.39 -0.67
CA GLY A 85 7.33 6.49 -0.12
C GLY A 85 7.32 6.69 1.39
N ILE A 86 6.52 7.62 1.90
CA ILE A 86 6.39 7.89 3.34
C ILE A 86 5.79 6.69 4.06
N ALA A 87 4.75 6.06 3.52
CA ALA A 87 4.16 4.87 4.12
C ALA A 87 5.19 3.74 4.22
N SER A 88 5.99 3.53 3.18
CA SER A 88 7.04 2.50 3.17
C SER A 88 8.15 2.82 4.18
N LEU A 89 8.56 4.08 4.30
CA LEU A 89 9.53 4.51 5.32
C LEU A 89 9.00 4.30 6.74
N VAL A 90 7.74 4.62 7.00
CA VAL A 90 7.09 4.38 8.30
C VAL A 90 7.05 2.88 8.61
N ILE A 91 6.69 2.04 7.64
CA ILE A 91 6.67 0.58 7.80
C ILE A 91 8.09 0.04 8.10
N ILE A 92 9.11 0.51 7.38
CA ILE A 92 10.52 0.13 7.62
C ILE A 92 10.95 0.55 9.03
N PHE A 93 10.64 1.77 9.45
CA PHE A 93 10.99 2.30 10.76
C PHE A 93 10.32 1.49 11.89
N LEU A 94 9.02 1.20 11.74
CA LEU A 94 8.27 0.40 12.70
C LEU A 94 8.81 -1.03 12.77
N SER A 95 9.10 -1.64 11.61
CA SER A 95 9.71 -2.97 11.53
C SER A 95 11.10 -3.02 12.17
N PHE A 96 11.90 -1.95 12.05
CA PHE A 96 13.20 -1.84 12.69
C PHE A 96 13.08 -1.85 14.23
N PHE A 97 12.12 -1.11 14.77
CA PHE A 97 11.90 -1.01 16.21
C PHE A 97 11.30 -2.28 16.82
N THR A 98 10.41 -2.97 16.10
CA THR A 98 9.73 -4.16 16.65
C THR A 98 10.56 -5.45 16.53
N HIS A 99 11.34 -5.64 15.46
CA HIS A 99 11.91 -6.97 15.14
C HIS A 99 13.44 -7.01 14.96
N ARG A 100 14.19 -5.93 15.30
CA ARG A 100 15.67 -5.86 15.18
C ARG A 100 16.21 -6.62 13.95
N LEU A 101 15.76 -6.27 12.74
CA LEU A 101 16.31 -6.73 11.44
C LEU A 101 16.46 -8.26 11.19
N GLY A 102 16.07 -9.14 12.11
CA GLY A 102 16.51 -10.55 12.09
C GLY A 102 15.62 -11.52 11.32
N GLY A 103 14.39 -11.13 10.97
CA GLY A 103 13.40 -12.02 10.34
C GLY A 103 12.89 -11.59 8.96
N PHE A 104 13.14 -10.35 8.53
CA PHE A 104 12.57 -9.82 7.30
C PHE A 104 13.62 -9.60 6.22
N SER A 105 13.34 -10.07 5.01
CA SER A 105 14.15 -9.68 3.87
C SER A 105 13.82 -8.25 3.46
N ARG A 106 14.81 -7.36 3.54
CA ARG A 106 14.70 -5.94 3.18
C ARG A 106 14.14 -5.71 1.77
N SER A 107 14.38 -6.66 0.86
CA SER A 107 13.86 -6.64 -0.50
C SER A 107 12.33 -6.64 -0.58
N ILE A 108 11.63 -7.24 0.40
CA ILE A 108 10.15 -7.31 0.41
C ILE A 108 9.55 -5.91 0.46
N PHE A 109 10.10 -5.02 1.28
CA PHE A 109 9.61 -3.64 1.41
C PHE A 109 9.77 -2.85 0.10
N ILE A 110 10.87 -3.08 -0.63
CA ILE A 110 11.11 -2.41 -1.92
C ILE A 110 10.14 -2.93 -2.98
N ILE A 111 9.96 -4.25 -3.06
CA ILE A 111 9.05 -4.90 -4.00
C ILE A 111 7.61 -4.45 -3.72
N ASP A 112 7.21 -4.43 -2.44
CA ASP A 112 5.90 -3.95 -2.02
C ASP A 112 5.72 -2.47 -2.35
N TRP A 113 6.70 -1.61 -2.12
CA TRP A 113 6.60 -0.18 -2.47
C TRP A 113 6.33 0.02 -3.97
N VAL A 114 7.08 -0.68 -4.83
CA VAL A 114 6.91 -0.62 -6.29
C VAL A 114 5.55 -1.17 -6.71
N LEU A 115 5.14 -2.32 -6.17
CA LEU A 115 3.82 -2.92 -6.46
C LEU A 115 2.68 -2.01 -6.02
N THR A 116 2.77 -1.42 -4.82
CA THR A 116 1.73 -0.53 -4.31
C THR A 116 1.60 0.70 -5.20
N LEU A 117 2.73 1.28 -5.62
CA LEU A 117 2.75 2.44 -6.50
C LEU A 117 2.12 2.09 -7.86
N LEU A 118 2.52 0.96 -8.47
CA LEU A 118 1.96 0.51 -9.75
C LEU A 118 0.46 0.20 -9.66
N CYS A 119 0.02 -0.51 -8.62
CA CYS A 119 -1.37 -0.90 -8.43
C CYS A 119 -2.26 0.33 -8.19
N VAL A 120 -1.86 1.25 -7.31
CA VAL A 120 -2.65 2.43 -6.96
C VAL A 120 -2.62 3.47 -8.08
N ALA A 121 -1.46 3.70 -8.73
CA ALA A 121 -1.40 4.58 -9.89
C ALA A 121 -2.21 4.00 -11.07
N GLY A 122 -2.10 2.68 -11.30
CA GLY A 122 -2.86 1.98 -12.34
C GLY A 122 -4.37 2.05 -12.12
N SER A 123 -4.84 1.82 -10.89
CA SER A 123 -6.28 1.91 -10.59
C SER A 123 -6.84 3.32 -10.84
N ARG A 124 -6.05 4.37 -10.59
CA ARG A 124 -6.42 5.78 -10.83
C ARG A 124 -6.41 6.20 -12.31
N VAL A 125 -5.73 5.45 -13.19
CA VAL A 125 -5.73 5.70 -14.65
C VAL A 125 -6.87 4.94 -15.34
N VAL A 126 -7.26 3.79 -14.79
CA VAL A 126 -8.32 2.93 -15.37
C VAL A 126 -9.73 3.46 -15.07
N ILE A 127 -9.91 4.15 -13.93
CA ILE A 127 -11.17 4.79 -13.50
C ILE A 127 -11.29 6.18 -14.14
#